data_AF-K0RR97-F1
#
_entry.id   AF-K0RR97-F1
#
_cell.length_a   1.000
_cell.length_b   1.000
_cell.length_c   1.000
_cell.angle_alpha   90.00
_cell.angle_beta   90.00
_cell.angle_gamma   90.00
#
_symmetry.space_group_name_H-M   'P 1'
#
loop_
_entity.id
_entity.type
_entity.pdbx_description
1 polymer ?
#
loop_
_entity_poly.entity_id
_entity_poly.type
_entity_poly.pdbx_seq_one_letter_code
_entity_poly.pdbx_strand_id
1 'polypeptide(L)'
;MRRKKSPTQLFLDQTQPIAVKDGFVTFTMHFKYLGSFISYNLRDDFDIDLRIKRAGQAMGALKHFFNNEHVDTYSWLQILAARRGALV
;
A
#
# COMPACT_ATOMS: atom_id res chain seq x y z
N MET A 1 -8.29 14.39 20.63
CA MET A 1 -7.31 13.30 20.35
C MET A 1 -6.38 13.76 19.24
N ARG A 2 -5.22 14.32 19.60
CA ARG A 2 -4.29 15.01 18.69
C ARG A 2 -3.36 13.97 18.08
N ARG A 3 -3.53 13.64 16.79
CA ARG A 3 -2.61 12.72 16.09
C ARG A 3 -1.20 13.28 16.19
N LYS A 4 -0.29 12.57 16.87
CA LYS A 4 1.13 12.89 16.85
C LYS A 4 1.60 12.76 15.41
N LYS A 5 2.02 13.87 14.78
CA LYS A 5 2.75 13.82 13.51
C LYS A 5 4.06 13.08 13.77
N SER A 6 4.25 11.97 13.07
CA SER A 6 5.53 11.27 12.90
C SER A 6 6.62 12.23 12.42
N PRO A 7 7.91 11.96 12.72
CA PRO A 7 8.98 12.95 12.62
C PRO A 7 9.03 13.60 11.24
N THR A 8 9.18 14.92 11.28
CA THR A 8 9.36 15.86 10.18
C THR A 8 9.90 15.22 8.91
N GLN A 9 9.00 15.02 7.94
CA GLN A 9 9.38 14.89 6.55
C GLN A 9 10.11 16.18 6.18
N LEU A 10 11.37 16.06 5.74
CA LEU A 10 12.11 17.15 5.11
C LEU A 10 11.17 17.75 4.05
N PHE A 11 10.89 19.05 4.18
CA PHE A 11 9.93 19.80 3.35
C PHE A 11 10.52 20.08 1.96
N LEU A 12 11.04 19.04 1.31
CA LEU A 12 11.50 19.05 -0.07
C LEU A 12 10.48 18.24 -0.86
N ASP A 13 10.03 18.82 -1.97
CA ASP A 13 9.18 18.10 -2.91
C ASP A 13 9.92 16.84 -3.37
N GLN A 14 9.27 15.69 -3.33
CA GLN A 14 9.88 14.40 -3.71
C GLN A 14 10.54 14.57 -5.08
N THR A 15 11.77 14.08 -5.26
CA THR A 15 12.54 14.12 -6.53
C THR A 15 13.20 15.45 -6.94
N GLN A 16 13.24 16.48 -6.08
CA GLN A 16 14.07 17.65 -6.37
C GLN A 16 15.56 17.27 -6.52
N PRO A 17 16.22 17.65 -7.63
CA PRO A 17 17.63 17.34 -7.84
C PRO A 17 18.50 18.19 -6.91
N ILE A 18 19.36 17.53 -6.14
CA ILE A 18 20.37 18.16 -5.29
C ILE A 18 21.66 18.25 -6.11
N ALA A 19 22.17 19.47 -6.31
CA ALA A 19 23.43 19.69 -7.00
C ALA A 19 24.60 19.28 -6.10
N VAL A 20 25.37 18.28 -6.55
CA VAL A 20 26.64 17.84 -5.97
C VAL A 20 27.76 18.23 -6.92
N LYS A 21 28.98 18.39 -6.40
CA LYS A 21 30.16 18.90 -7.12
C LYS A 21 30.43 18.24 -8.48
N ASP A 22 30.01 16.98 -8.66
CA ASP A 22 30.20 16.17 -9.87
C ASP A 22 28.89 15.59 -10.46
N GLY A 23 27.71 16.11 -10.10
CA GLY A 23 26.44 15.64 -10.67
C GLY A 23 25.18 15.96 -9.86
N PHE A 24 24.03 15.49 -10.32
CA PHE A 24 22.76 15.64 -9.62
C PHE A 24 22.36 14.33 -8.93
N VAL A 25 22.06 14.40 -7.64
CA VAL A 25 21.48 13.28 -6.88
C VAL A 25 20.04 13.64 -6.53
N THR A 26 19.09 12.81 -6.96
CA THR A 26 17.67 12.96 -6.62
C THR A 26 17.34 12.14 -5.38
N PHE A 27 16.85 12.80 -4.33
CA PHE A 27 16.34 12.10 -3.15
C PHE A 27 14.89 11.68 -3.37
N THR A 28 14.59 10.41 -3.12
CA THR A 28 13.23 9.85 -3.19
C THR A 28 12.93 9.14 -1.87
N MET A 29 11.81 9.44 -1.20
CA MET A 29 11.50 8.74 0.07
C MET A 29 11.09 7.28 -0.16
N HIS A 30 10.36 7.01 -1.24
CA HIS A 30 9.86 5.67 -1.58
C HIS A 30 10.16 5.37 -3.05
N PHE A 31 11.06 4.43 -3.28
CA PHE A 31 11.45 4.00 -4.61
C PHE A 31 10.70 2.71 -4.97
N LYS A 32 10.00 2.70 -6.11
CA LYS A 32 9.33 1.50 -6.59
C LYS A 32 10.34 0.60 -7.30
N TYR A 33 10.56 -0.60 -6.77
CA TYR A 33 11.44 -1.61 -7.34
C TYR A 33 10.75 -2.97 -7.42
N LEU A 34 10.71 -3.56 -8.61
CA LEU A 34 10.16 -4.90 -8.88
C LEU A 34 8.73 -5.15 -8.33
N GLY A 35 7.95 -4.08 -8.11
CA GLY A 35 6.58 -4.16 -7.58
C GLY A 35 6.43 -3.84 -6.09
N SER A 36 7.52 -3.72 -5.35
CA SER A 36 7.54 -3.29 -3.95
C SER A 36 8.12 -1.88 -3.80
N PHE A 37 7.75 -1.20 -2.72
CA PHE A 37 8.33 0.11 -2.38
C PHE A 37 9.47 -0.03 -1.37
N ILE A 38 10.67 0.35 -1.79
CA ILE A 38 11.84 0.48 -0.92
C ILE A 38 11.81 1.88 -0.30
N SER A 39 11.71 1.95 1.02
CA SER A 39 11.72 3.20 1.77
C SER A 39 13.14 3.64 2.10
N TYR A 40 13.36 4.95 2.24
CA TYR A 40 14.65 5.50 2.68
C TYR A 40 15.11 4.97 4.05
N ASN A 41 14.16 4.62 4.92
CA ASN A 41 14.42 4.01 6.23
C ASN A 41 14.68 2.49 6.15
N LEU A 42 14.69 1.90 4.96
CA LEU A 42 14.74 0.45 4.71
C LEU A 42 13.63 -0.34 5.43
N ARG A 43 12.57 0.35 5.88
CA ARG A 43 11.38 -0.26 6.48
C ARG A 43 10.31 -0.48 5.43
N ASP A 44 9.61 -1.60 5.54
CA ASP A 44 8.52 -2.00 4.65
C ASP A 44 7.15 -1.44 5.08
N ASP A 45 7.06 -0.65 6.15
CA ASP A 45 5.81 -0.11 6.70
C ASP A 45 4.91 0.51 5.62
N PHE A 46 5.50 1.27 4.70
CA PHE A 46 4.79 1.91 3.59
C PHE A 46 4.24 0.90 2.56
N ASP A 47 5.04 -0.11 2.20
CA ASP A 47 4.60 -1.14 1.24
C ASP A 47 3.49 -2.02 1.85
N ILE A 48 3.60 -2.35 3.14
CA ILE A 48 2.60 -3.09 3.91
C ILE A 48 1.28 -2.30 3.95
N ASP A 49 1.33 -1.03 4.34
CA ASP A 49 0.14 -0.16 4.39
C ASP A 49 -0.53 -0.04 3.01
N LEU A 50 0.27 0.08 1.94
CA LEU A 50 -0.24 0.18 0.58
C LEU A 50 -0.93 -1.13 0.16
N ARG A 51 -0.34 -2.29 0.47
CA ARG A 51 -0.94 -3.60 0.18
C ARG A 51 -2.24 -3.81 0.96
N ILE A 52 -2.28 -3.44 2.24
CA ILE A 52 -3.50 -3.50 3.06
C ILE A 52 -4.60 -2.61 2.45
N LYS A 53 -4.27 -1.37 2.05
CA LYS A 53 -5.21 -0.46 1.40
C LYS A 53 -5.75 -1.02 0.09
N ARG A 54 -4.89 -1.57 -0.77
CA ARG A 54 -5.31 -2.20 -2.04
C ARG A 54 -6.24 -3.38 -1.81
N ALA A 55 -5.91 -4.24 -0.84
CA ALA A 55 -6.78 -5.35 -0.46
C ALA A 55 -8.14 -4.83 0.07
N GLY A 56 -8.12 -3.78 0.91
CA GLY A 56 -9.32 -3.13 1.42
C GLY A 56 -10.19 -2.50 0.31
N GLN A 57 -9.57 -1.88 -0.70
CA GLN A 57 -10.27 -1.33 -1.86
C GLN A 57 -10.94 -2.43 -2.70
N ALA A 58 -10.24 -3.53 -2.96
CA ALA A 58 -10.80 -4.67 -3.68
C ALA A 58 -12.00 -5.26 -2.93
N MET A 59 -11.87 -5.48 -1.61
CA MET A 59 -12.99 -5.94 -0.77
C MET A 59 -14.15 -4.92 -0.71
N GLY A 60 -13.81 -3.63 -0.64
CA GLY A 60 -14.79 -2.55 -0.64
C GLY A 60 -15.57 -2.43 -1.95
N ALA A 61 -14.93 -2.70 -3.09
CA ALA A 61 -15.61 -2.77 -4.38
C ALA A 61 -16.67 -3.88 -4.41
N LEU A 62 -16.41 -5.00 -3.71
CA LEU A 62 -17.36 -6.10 -3.56
C LEU A 62 -18.40 -5.88 -2.44
N LYS A 63 -18.42 -4.71 -1.79
CA LYS A 63 -19.35 -4.43 -0.67
C LYS A 63 -20.82 -4.67 -1.03
N HIS A 64 -21.23 -4.33 -2.25
CA HIS A 64 -22.62 -4.55 -2.71
C HIS A 64 -22.95 -6.02 -2.95
N PHE A 65 -21.98 -6.81 -3.41
CA PHE A 65 -22.13 -8.26 -3.53
C PHE A 65 -22.28 -8.91 -2.15
N PHE A 66 -21.48 -8.43 -1.19
CA PHE A 66 -21.45 -8.91 0.18
C PHE A 66 -22.63 -8.48 1.06
N ASN A 67 -23.39 -7.46 0.66
CA ASN A 67 -24.55 -6.94 1.40
C ASN A 67 -25.88 -7.18 0.67
N ASN A 68 -25.91 -8.16 -0.24
CA ASN A 68 -27.09 -8.52 -1.00
C ASN A 68 -27.77 -9.75 -0.37
N GLU A 69 -29.08 -9.67 -0.13
CA GLU A 69 -29.90 -10.76 0.42
C GLU A 69 -29.96 -11.98 -0.51
N HIS A 70 -29.80 -11.77 -1.82
CA HIS A 70 -29.83 -12.83 -2.83
C HIS A 70 -28.48 -13.54 -3.04
N VAL A 71 -27.45 -13.16 -2.28
CA VAL A 71 -26.14 -13.80 -2.34
C VAL A 71 -26.04 -14.80 -1.20
N ASP A 72 -26.13 -16.08 -1.56
CA ASP A 72 -26.09 -17.17 -0.59
C ASP A 72 -24.78 -17.18 0.20
N THR A 73 -24.85 -17.48 1.49
CA THR A 73 -23.70 -17.63 2.38
C THR A 73 -22.68 -18.65 1.86
N TYR A 74 -23.10 -19.61 1.03
CA TYR A 74 -22.19 -20.55 0.39
C TYR A 74 -21.27 -19.88 -0.64
N SER A 75 -21.80 -18.97 -1.46
CA SER A 75 -20.99 -18.21 -2.44
C SER A 75 -19.98 -17.29 -1.75
N TRP A 76 -20.35 -16.74 -0.59
CA TRP A 76 -19.45 -16.00 0.30
C TRP A 76 -18.26 -16.86 0.73
N LEU A 77 -18.54 -18.08 1.20
CA LEU A 77 -17.52 -19.01 1.65
C LEU A 77 -16.59 -19.44 0.51
N GLN A 78 -17.12 -19.65 -0.70
CA GLN A 78 -16.31 -20.03 -1.85
C GLN A 78 -15.32 -18.93 -2.28
N ILE A 79 -15.73 -17.66 -2.25
CA ILE A 79 -14.82 -16.54 -2.54
C ILE A 79 -13.73 -16.43 -1.47
N LEU A 80 -14.10 -16.59 -0.19
CA LEU A 80 -13.13 -16.57 0.91
C LEU A 80 -12.15 -17.76 0.85
N ALA A 81 -12.65 -18.95 0.50
CA ALA A 81 -11.88 -20.17 0.37
C ALA A 81 -10.95 -20.16 -0.84
N ALA A 82 -11.40 -19.63 -1.98
CA ALA A 82 -10.57 -19.46 -3.18
C ALA A 82 -9.31 -18.61 -2.90
N ARG A 83 -9.42 -17.62 -2.00
CA ARG A 83 -8.25 -16.84 -1.54
C ARG A 83 -7.32 -17.63 -0.62
N ARG A 84 -7.84 -18.55 0.18
CA ARG A 84 -7.03 -19.41 1.08
C ARG A 84 -6.34 -20.57 0.34
N GLY A 85 -6.91 -21.05 -0.78
CA GLY A 85 -6.38 -22.14 -1.58
C GLY A 85 -5.32 -21.77 -2.62
N ALA A 86 -5.07 -20.48 -2.86
CA ALA A 86 -4.02 -20.01 -3.78
C ALA A 86 -2.61 -19.97 -3.14
N LEU A 87 -2.45 -20.61 -1.96
CA LEU A 87 -1.18 -20.85 -1.28
C LEU A 87 -0.94 -22.37 -1.18
N VAL A 88 -0.85 -23.06 -2.32
CA VAL A 88 -0.19 -24.37 -2.47
C VAL A 88 0.53 -24.36 -3.82
#